data_AF-A0A1Q7PUE7-F1
#
_entry.id   AF-A0A1Q7PUE7-F1
#
_cell.length_a   1.000
_cell.length_b   1.000
_cell.length_c   1.000
_cell.angle_alpha   90.00
_cell.angle_beta   90.00
_cell.angle_gamma   90.00
#
_symmetry.space_group_name_H-M   'P 1'
#
loop_
_entity.id
_entity.type
_entity.pdbx_description
1 polymer ?
#
loop_
_entity_poly.entity_id
_entity_poly.type
_entity_poly.pdbx_seq_one_letter_code
_entity_poly.pdbx_strand_id
1 'polypeptide(L)'
;MMMTSLMMQPIWTDAMPEFVIASALRKLGPEGDVSHEEALGGQAIRENSSEYNAHMSEYFRLRQRDRAAADTALRNARALLVDLQKVRENYHMRDDEFQLPVVVARYLTNPAVSSTRKHAFLVDSSDGHGPRIGLLLRELALVATLAAPYARDPVVQNLVASPRLDATHWRSISWRDSNAGYANGRFEMDINAIWAPRALESISQIVTALHTAGFDPHELVAASPSLTKTPLRDLLFDPAFFQRAIQNWHGAMRHFIVSLTPPEIQTKVAAKLQWLPAEERAYWQGVLRATDADKSPLEFIAISLDSAGRPIPVVNTDPATWLFLRDGRDTSSTALAEVTRDVRDILRPYPVGLFVGRLGPLVANDAYAPPSVWEAFRRDTYHSPRVVWGREVNLILLGLANQISGATDNAGRPLSPGLASYVTEMRDALRQVNAAVEASGLKHNELWSYEISGGALRPIRYGASTDVQLWNVTDLAVQFVLKKLGVY
;
A
#
# COMPACT_ATOMS: atom_id res chain seq x y z
N MET A 1 5.75 -8.12 2.76
CA MET A 1 5.24 -9.53 2.82
C MET A 1 3.72 -9.63 2.65
N MET A 2 2.93 -8.86 3.40
CA MET A 2 1.48 -9.04 3.52
C MET A 2 0.72 -8.74 2.23
N MET A 3 1.05 -7.67 1.51
CA MET A 3 0.43 -7.43 0.21
C MET A 3 0.68 -8.54 -0.82
N THR A 4 1.84 -9.19 -0.80
CA THR A 4 2.09 -10.38 -1.64
C THR A 4 1.16 -11.51 -1.22
N SER A 5 1.04 -11.73 0.09
CA SER A 5 0.14 -12.76 0.62
C SER A 5 -1.29 -12.55 0.16
N LEU A 6 -1.77 -11.31 0.15
CA LEU A 6 -3.13 -10.99 -0.29
C LEU A 6 -3.29 -11.29 -1.79
N MET A 7 -2.34 -10.89 -2.64
CA MET A 7 -2.40 -11.15 -4.09
C MET A 7 -2.30 -12.64 -4.44
N MET A 8 -1.56 -13.44 -3.65
CA MET A 8 -1.35 -14.86 -3.92
C MET A 8 -2.51 -15.76 -3.45
N GLN A 9 -3.49 -15.23 -2.71
CA GLN A 9 -4.63 -15.99 -2.20
C GLN A 9 -5.34 -16.88 -3.24
N PRO A 10 -5.55 -16.47 -4.51
CA PRO A 10 -6.20 -17.32 -5.50
C PRO A 10 -5.49 -18.64 -5.79
N ILE A 11 -4.18 -18.73 -5.51
CA ILE A 11 -3.34 -19.90 -5.82
C ILE A 11 -2.74 -20.57 -4.59
N TRP A 12 -3.00 -20.04 -3.39
CA TRP A 12 -2.53 -20.61 -2.14
C TRP A 12 -3.59 -21.47 -1.47
N THR A 13 -3.13 -22.45 -0.69
CA THR A 13 -4.01 -23.22 0.20
C THR A 13 -4.43 -22.37 1.39
N ASP A 14 -5.52 -22.77 2.05
CA ASP A 14 -6.03 -22.09 3.24
C ASP A 14 -5.09 -22.13 4.46
N ALA A 15 -4.00 -22.90 4.38
CA ALA A 15 -2.94 -22.97 5.38
C ALA A 15 -1.89 -21.87 5.25
N MET A 16 -1.67 -21.33 4.05
CA MET A 16 -0.62 -20.34 3.85
C MET A 16 -0.78 -19.06 4.70
N PRO A 17 -2.00 -18.52 4.90
CA PRO A 17 -2.20 -17.38 5.78
C PRO A 17 -1.71 -17.61 7.22
N GLU A 18 -1.78 -18.83 7.76
CA GLU A 18 -1.28 -19.14 9.12
C GLU A 18 0.22 -18.88 9.22
N PHE A 19 1.00 -19.27 8.20
CA PHE A 19 2.45 -19.03 8.17
C PHE A 19 2.77 -17.53 8.07
N VAL A 20 2.02 -16.80 7.25
CA VAL A 20 2.20 -15.35 7.07
C VAL A 20 1.88 -14.61 8.37
N ILE A 21 0.72 -14.91 8.97
CA ILE A 21 0.28 -14.29 10.22
C ILE A 21 1.22 -14.64 11.36
N ALA A 22 1.58 -15.92 11.54
CA ALA A 22 2.53 -16.32 12.58
C ALA A 22 3.90 -15.65 12.40
N SER A 23 4.36 -15.49 11.15
CA SER A 23 5.62 -14.80 10.85
C SER A 23 5.58 -13.31 11.19
N ALA A 24 4.45 -12.62 10.95
CA ALA A 24 4.30 -11.23 11.36
C ALA A 24 4.24 -11.11 12.88
N LEU A 25 3.39 -11.92 13.53
CA LEU A 25 3.15 -11.85 14.97
C LEU A 25 4.41 -12.15 15.80
N ARG A 26 5.24 -13.12 15.41
CA ARG A 26 6.47 -13.43 16.16
C ARG A 26 7.55 -12.35 16.05
N LYS A 27 7.42 -11.42 15.11
CA LYS A 27 8.39 -10.35 14.83
C LYS A 27 7.89 -8.97 15.24
N LEU A 28 6.75 -8.90 15.95
CA LEU A 28 6.23 -7.62 16.41
C LEU A 28 7.26 -6.92 17.30
N GLY A 29 7.40 -5.63 17.10
CA GLY A 29 8.14 -4.78 18.00
C GLY A 29 7.43 -4.63 19.36
N PRO A 30 8.08 -3.95 20.31
CA PRO A 30 7.59 -3.86 21.69
C PRO A 30 6.18 -3.31 21.81
N GLU A 31 5.81 -2.35 20.96
CA GLU A 31 4.52 -1.67 20.96
C GLU A 31 3.45 -2.40 20.13
N GLY A 32 3.81 -3.53 19.51
CA GLY A 32 2.95 -4.27 18.60
C GLY A 32 3.13 -3.87 17.13
N ASP A 33 4.19 -3.14 16.82
CA ASP A 33 4.58 -2.69 15.49
C ASP A 33 5.03 -3.84 14.59
N VAL A 34 4.57 -3.86 13.35
CA VAL A 34 4.87 -4.90 12.36
C VAL A 34 6.19 -4.60 11.66
N SER A 35 7.09 -5.60 11.62
CA SER A 35 8.33 -5.48 10.85
C SER A 35 8.04 -5.46 9.35
N HIS A 36 8.42 -4.37 8.68
CA HIS A 36 8.32 -4.19 7.23
C HIS A 36 9.25 -5.13 6.46
N GLU A 37 10.52 -5.11 6.86
CA GLU A 37 11.62 -5.86 6.26
C GLU A 37 12.56 -6.36 7.34
N GLU A 38 13.40 -7.31 6.93
CA GLU A 38 14.47 -7.85 7.75
C GLU A 38 15.81 -7.58 7.08
N ALA A 39 16.71 -6.93 7.82
CA ALA A 39 18.10 -6.89 7.44
C ALA A 39 18.69 -8.30 7.63
N LEU A 40 19.00 -8.97 6.53
CA LEU A 40 19.61 -10.30 6.50
C LEU A 40 21.05 -10.23 5.97
N GLY A 41 21.90 -11.15 6.42
CA GLY A 41 23.26 -11.32 5.90
C GLY A 41 24.09 -10.03 5.91
N GLY A 42 24.58 -9.61 4.74
CA GLY A 42 25.41 -8.40 4.62
C GLY A 42 24.71 -7.11 5.06
N GLN A 43 23.39 -7.00 4.85
CA GLN A 43 22.60 -5.85 5.32
C GLN A 43 22.57 -5.82 6.86
N ALA A 44 22.32 -6.98 7.50
CA ALA A 44 22.32 -7.12 8.95
C ALA A 44 23.66 -6.68 9.56
N ILE A 45 24.77 -7.14 8.96
CA ILE A 45 26.13 -6.78 9.37
C ILE A 45 26.33 -5.27 9.26
N ARG A 46 25.93 -4.66 8.14
CA ARG A 46 26.07 -3.21 7.92
C ARG A 46 25.32 -2.41 8.97
N GLU A 47 24.08 -2.77 9.25
CA GLU A 47 23.23 -2.06 10.21
C GLU A 47 23.71 -2.26 11.66
N ASN A 48 24.03 -3.50 12.07
CA ASN A 48 24.59 -3.76 13.40
C ASN A 48 25.96 -3.08 13.59
N SER A 49 26.76 -2.94 12.52
CA SER A 49 28.03 -2.18 12.57
C SER A 49 27.80 -0.68 12.79
N SER A 50 26.73 -0.11 12.22
CA SER A 50 26.35 1.28 12.47
C SER A 50 25.94 1.50 13.93
N GLU A 51 25.11 0.62 14.49
CA GLU A 51 24.71 0.66 15.90
C GLU A 51 25.90 0.48 16.85
N TYR A 52 26.82 -0.43 16.51
CA TYR A 52 28.08 -0.58 17.23
C TYR A 52 28.87 0.74 17.27
N ASN A 53 29.03 1.40 16.13
CA ASN A 53 29.74 2.68 16.04
C ASN A 53 29.04 3.79 16.85
N ALA A 54 27.71 3.81 16.86
CA ALA A 54 26.93 4.74 17.68
C ALA A 54 27.18 4.52 19.18
N HIS A 55 27.11 3.28 19.65
CA HIS A 55 27.42 2.94 21.04
C HIS A 55 28.87 3.25 21.42
N MET A 56 29.84 2.99 20.54
CA MET A 56 31.24 3.35 20.78
C MET A 56 31.45 4.86 20.86
N SER A 57 30.79 5.62 19.99
CA SER A 57 30.82 7.08 20.02
C SER A 57 30.26 7.62 21.34
N GLU A 58 29.13 7.05 21.80
CA GLU A 58 28.51 7.40 23.07
C GLU A 58 29.40 7.03 24.28
N TYR A 59 30.02 5.85 24.26
CA TYR A 59 31.01 5.46 25.27
C TYR A 59 32.15 6.49 25.37
N PHE A 60 32.78 6.87 24.26
CA PHE A 60 33.88 7.83 24.28
C PHE A 60 33.46 9.22 24.75
N ARG A 61 32.22 9.63 24.47
CA ARG A 61 31.63 10.89 24.95
C ARG A 61 31.40 10.86 26.47
N LEU A 62 30.94 9.73 27.00
CA LEU A 62 30.52 9.59 28.40
C LEU A 62 31.61 9.15 29.36
N ARG A 63 32.66 8.44 28.91
CA ARG A 63 33.64 7.74 29.78
C ARG A 63 34.33 8.61 30.84
N GLN A 64 34.38 9.93 30.65
CA GLN A 64 34.96 10.89 31.63
C GLN A 64 33.91 11.65 32.44
N ARG A 65 32.63 11.59 32.07
CA ARG A 65 31.52 12.38 32.65
C ARG A 65 30.53 11.51 33.44
N ASP A 66 30.23 10.33 32.93
CA ASP A 66 29.32 9.36 33.53
C ASP A 66 29.80 7.94 33.20
N ARG A 67 30.43 7.30 34.18
CA ARG A 67 31.02 5.98 34.02
C ARG A 67 29.96 4.87 33.87
N ALA A 68 28.83 4.99 34.57
CA ALA A 68 27.79 3.96 34.53
C ALA A 68 27.09 3.94 33.17
N ALA A 69 26.78 5.11 32.63
CA ALA A 69 26.22 5.23 31.29
C ALA A 69 27.23 4.82 30.21
N ALA A 70 28.51 5.18 30.36
CA ALA A 70 29.58 4.72 29.47
C ALA A 70 29.73 3.19 29.47
N ASP A 71 29.78 2.56 30.64
CA ASP A 71 29.87 1.10 30.75
C ASP A 71 28.67 0.40 30.11
N THR A 72 27.48 1.02 30.17
CA THR A 72 26.27 0.54 29.49
C THR A 72 26.41 0.60 27.98
N ALA A 73 26.87 1.73 27.42
CA ALA A 73 27.14 1.87 25.99
C ALA A 73 28.19 0.85 25.51
N LEU A 74 29.26 0.63 26.28
CA LEU A 74 30.30 -0.35 25.96
C LEU A 74 29.76 -1.80 25.99
N ARG A 75 28.90 -2.14 26.96
CA ARG A 75 28.26 -3.46 27.00
C ARG A 75 27.39 -3.70 25.78
N ASN A 76 26.59 -2.71 25.37
CA ASN A 76 25.73 -2.81 24.19
C ASN A 76 26.57 -2.97 22.90
N ALA A 77 27.65 -2.19 22.76
CA ALA A 77 28.58 -2.33 21.64
C ALA A 77 29.18 -3.74 21.57
N ARG A 78 29.67 -4.28 22.70
CA ARG A 78 30.23 -5.64 22.76
C ARG A 78 29.18 -6.70 22.43
N ALA A 79 27.93 -6.53 22.87
CA ALA A 79 26.86 -7.47 22.57
C ALA A 79 26.59 -7.56 21.06
N LEU A 80 26.61 -6.43 20.33
CA LEU A 80 26.46 -6.42 18.87
C LEU A 80 27.63 -7.12 18.17
N LEU A 81 28.88 -6.94 18.64
CA LEU A 81 30.05 -7.59 18.05
C LEU A 81 30.02 -9.13 18.13
N VAL A 82 29.34 -9.69 19.12
CA VAL A 82 29.23 -11.16 19.28
C VAL A 82 28.49 -11.79 18.10
N ASP A 83 27.50 -11.08 17.53
CA ASP A 83 26.68 -11.59 16.44
C ASP A 83 26.25 -10.45 15.50
N LEU A 84 27.20 -9.90 14.74
CA LEU A 84 26.91 -8.83 13.78
C LEU A 84 25.95 -9.26 12.67
N GLN A 85 25.85 -10.57 12.37
CA GLN A 85 24.90 -11.07 11.37
C GLN A 85 23.49 -11.28 11.91
N LYS A 86 23.25 -11.01 13.20
CA LYS A 86 21.93 -11.11 13.80
C LYS A 86 20.93 -10.29 12.98
N VAL A 87 19.86 -10.97 12.55
CA VAL A 87 18.75 -10.34 11.83
C VAL A 87 18.24 -9.14 12.60
N ARG A 88 17.95 -8.05 11.88
CA ARG A 88 17.28 -6.88 12.44
C ARG A 88 15.97 -6.64 11.73
N GLU A 89 14.94 -6.51 12.51
CA GLU A 89 13.62 -6.09 12.11
C GLU A 89 13.57 -4.57 11.94
N ASN A 90 12.75 -4.10 11.01
CA ASN A 90 12.58 -2.68 10.73
C ASN A 90 11.10 -2.29 10.75
N TYR A 91 10.78 -1.25 11.52
CA TYR A 91 9.41 -0.89 11.93
C TYR A 91 9.00 0.53 11.49
N HIS A 92 9.65 1.09 10.47
CA HIS A 92 9.40 2.48 10.05
C HIS A 92 8.20 2.64 9.11
N MET A 93 7.74 1.57 8.46
CA MET A 93 6.64 1.59 7.50
C MET A 93 5.34 1.26 8.23
N ARG A 94 4.42 2.22 8.23
CA ARG A 94 3.15 2.13 8.95
C ARG A 94 2.05 1.44 8.14
N ASP A 95 2.20 1.29 6.83
CA ASP A 95 1.21 0.57 6.02
C ASP A 95 1.10 -0.90 6.43
N ASP A 96 2.18 -1.49 6.90
CA ASP A 96 2.17 -2.86 7.42
C ASP A 96 1.25 -3.03 8.64
N GLU A 97 1.21 -2.03 9.52
CA GLU A 97 0.29 -2.02 10.67
C GLU A 97 -1.16 -2.13 10.20
N PHE A 98 -1.51 -1.46 9.11
CA PHE A 98 -2.88 -1.52 8.58
C PHE A 98 -3.11 -2.73 7.66
N GLN A 99 -2.06 -3.34 7.12
CA GLN A 99 -2.15 -4.55 6.29
C GLN A 99 -2.40 -5.81 7.13
N LEU A 100 -1.78 -5.94 8.32
CA LEU A 100 -1.91 -7.16 9.12
C LEU A 100 -3.38 -7.48 9.48
N PRO A 101 -4.20 -6.52 9.95
CA PRO A 101 -5.60 -6.78 10.24
C PRO A 101 -6.35 -7.31 9.01
N VAL A 102 -6.03 -6.83 7.81
CA VAL A 102 -6.67 -7.29 6.56
C VAL A 102 -6.32 -8.75 6.26
N VAL A 103 -5.05 -9.13 6.41
CA VAL A 103 -4.62 -10.53 6.23
C VAL A 103 -5.29 -11.45 7.26
N VAL A 104 -5.30 -11.03 8.52
CA VAL A 104 -5.89 -11.79 9.63
C VAL A 104 -7.41 -11.94 9.44
N ALA A 105 -8.11 -10.87 9.08
CA ALA A 105 -9.55 -10.91 8.83
C ALA A 105 -9.90 -11.87 7.69
N ARG A 106 -9.14 -11.86 6.58
CA ARG A 106 -9.36 -12.81 5.47
C ARG A 106 -9.16 -14.27 5.88
N TYR A 107 -8.22 -14.56 6.79
CA TYR A 107 -8.05 -15.91 7.34
C TYR A 107 -9.18 -16.30 8.31
N LEU A 108 -9.47 -15.44 9.29
CA LEU A 108 -10.45 -15.73 10.34
C LEU A 108 -11.89 -15.78 9.83
N THR A 109 -12.21 -15.05 8.75
CA THR A 109 -13.53 -15.11 8.11
C THR A 109 -13.65 -16.16 7.02
N ASN A 110 -12.56 -16.84 6.65
CA ASN A 110 -12.59 -17.89 5.63
C ASN A 110 -13.48 -19.07 6.10
N PRO A 111 -14.57 -19.40 5.39
CA PRO A 111 -15.45 -20.49 5.78
C PRO A 111 -14.83 -21.87 5.56
N ALA A 112 -13.78 -21.99 4.74
CA ALA A 112 -13.05 -23.26 4.56
C ALA A 112 -12.21 -23.64 5.80
N VAL A 113 -11.90 -22.68 6.67
CA VAL A 113 -11.13 -22.90 7.89
C VAL A 113 -12.09 -23.04 9.07
N SER A 114 -12.05 -24.19 9.76
CA SER A 114 -12.94 -24.45 10.90
C SER A 114 -12.62 -23.56 12.11
N SER A 115 -13.64 -23.28 12.95
CA SER A 115 -13.47 -22.53 14.20
C SER A 115 -12.45 -23.19 15.14
N THR A 116 -12.42 -24.52 15.22
CA THR A 116 -11.44 -25.27 16.02
C THR A 116 -10.00 -25.03 15.55
N ARG A 117 -9.77 -24.99 14.23
CA ARG A 117 -8.45 -24.70 13.66
C ARG A 117 -8.03 -23.26 13.94
N LYS A 118 -8.95 -22.29 13.75
CA LYS A 118 -8.71 -20.87 14.08
C LYS A 118 -8.36 -20.68 15.55
N HIS A 119 -9.11 -21.33 16.45
CA HIS A 119 -8.84 -21.28 17.89
C HIS A 119 -7.47 -21.89 18.22
N ALA A 120 -7.18 -23.10 17.73
CA ALA A 120 -5.89 -23.76 17.95
C ALA A 120 -4.70 -22.91 17.46
N PHE A 121 -4.83 -22.29 16.28
CA PHE A 121 -3.82 -21.40 15.73
C PHE A 121 -3.56 -20.19 16.63
N LEU A 122 -4.62 -19.59 17.20
CA LEU A 122 -4.54 -18.38 18.02
C LEU A 122 -4.02 -18.61 19.45
N VAL A 123 -4.28 -19.78 20.04
CA VAL A 123 -3.77 -20.14 21.38
C VAL A 123 -2.35 -20.70 21.37
N ASP A 124 -1.86 -21.12 20.20
CA ASP A 124 -0.50 -21.61 20.02
C ASP A 124 0.52 -20.52 20.42
N SER A 125 1.54 -20.96 21.14
CA SER A 125 2.62 -20.15 21.73
C SER A 125 4.01 -20.71 21.41
N SER A 126 4.09 -21.67 20.47
CA SER A 126 5.34 -22.31 20.03
C SER A 126 6.37 -21.35 19.43
N ASP A 127 5.94 -20.14 19.04
CA ASP A 127 6.83 -19.07 18.55
C ASP A 127 7.64 -18.39 19.67
N GLY A 128 7.41 -18.71 20.96
CA GLY A 128 8.25 -18.25 22.08
C GLY A 128 7.91 -16.86 22.65
N HIS A 129 6.91 -16.17 22.10
CA HIS A 129 6.49 -14.82 22.50
C HIS A 129 5.12 -14.77 23.20
N GLY A 130 4.65 -15.93 23.69
CA GLY A 130 3.30 -16.12 24.24
C GLY A 130 2.27 -16.49 23.17
N PRO A 131 0.99 -16.64 23.54
CA PRO A 131 -0.08 -16.99 22.60
C PRO A 131 -0.24 -15.95 21.49
N ARG A 132 -0.42 -16.40 20.24
CA ARG A 132 -0.60 -15.52 19.07
C ARG A 132 -1.75 -14.53 19.23
N ILE A 133 -2.83 -14.90 19.92
CA ILE A 133 -3.95 -13.99 20.20
C ILE A 133 -3.52 -12.75 21.00
N GLY A 134 -2.59 -12.88 21.96
CA GLY A 134 -2.08 -11.74 22.74
C GLY A 134 -1.23 -10.79 21.89
N LEU A 135 -0.47 -11.34 20.94
CA LEU A 135 0.33 -10.57 19.98
C LEU A 135 -0.59 -9.83 19.00
N LEU A 136 -1.60 -10.53 18.47
CA LEU A 136 -2.60 -9.93 17.59
C LEU A 136 -3.32 -8.78 18.28
N LEU A 137 -3.82 -8.97 19.50
CA LEU A 137 -4.52 -7.91 20.23
C LEU A 137 -3.64 -6.68 20.50
N ARG A 138 -2.33 -6.87 20.65
CA ARG A 138 -1.37 -5.75 20.81
C ARG A 138 -1.27 -4.93 19.53
N GLU A 139 -1.12 -5.58 18.39
CA GLU A 139 -1.08 -4.91 17.09
C GLU A 139 -2.42 -4.22 16.77
N LEU A 140 -3.56 -4.89 16.97
CA LEU A 140 -4.87 -4.26 16.77
C LEU A 140 -5.07 -3.04 17.69
N ALA A 141 -4.46 -3.05 18.89
CA ALA A 141 -4.48 -1.91 19.80
C ALA A 141 -3.60 -0.75 19.31
N LEU A 142 -2.48 -1.03 18.65
CA LEU A 142 -1.66 -0.02 17.98
C LEU A 142 -2.44 0.61 16.82
N VAL A 143 -3.05 -0.20 15.93
CA VAL A 143 -3.88 0.30 14.82
C VAL A 143 -5.04 1.14 15.31
N ALA A 144 -5.77 0.68 16.32
CA ALA A 144 -6.85 1.45 16.94
C ALA A 144 -6.35 2.77 17.53
N THR A 145 -5.14 2.80 18.10
CA THR A 145 -4.51 4.01 18.63
C THR A 145 -4.15 5.00 17.52
N LEU A 146 -3.54 4.53 16.43
CA LEU A 146 -3.21 5.35 15.27
C LEU A 146 -4.47 5.93 14.60
N ALA A 147 -5.55 5.15 14.55
CA ALA A 147 -6.80 5.53 13.91
C ALA A 147 -7.72 6.42 14.77
N ALA A 148 -7.53 6.42 16.10
CA ALA A 148 -8.46 7.05 17.03
C ALA A 148 -8.65 8.57 16.87
N PRO A 149 -7.62 9.39 16.59
CA PRO A 149 -7.79 10.84 16.44
C PRO A 149 -8.82 11.19 15.35
N TYR A 150 -8.64 10.66 14.13
CA TYR A 150 -9.55 10.93 13.01
C TYR A 150 -10.91 10.24 13.19
N ALA A 151 -10.94 9.07 13.82
CA ALA A 151 -12.17 8.37 14.15
C ALA A 151 -13.08 9.20 15.07
N ARG A 152 -12.50 9.97 16.01
CA ARG A 152 -13.24 10.83 16.94
C ARG A 152 -13.57 12.19 16.35
N ASP A 153 -12.63 12.78 15.61
CA ASP A 153 -12.76 14.11 15.03
C ASP A 153 -12.16 14.13 13.61
N PRO A 154 -12.99 14.01 12.54
CA PRO A 154 -12.54 13.74 11.18
C PRO A 154 -12.06 15.02 10.45
N VAL A 155 -11.06 15.68 11.03
CA VAL A 155 -10.34 16.81 10.44
C VAL A 155 -8.95 16.40 9.95
N VAL A 156 -8.42 17.09 8.95
CA VAL A 156 -7.15 16.72 8.28
C VAL A 156 -5.97 16.60 9.25
N GLN A 157 -5.94 17.43 10.30
CA GLN A 157 -4.88 17.41 11.31
C GLN A 157 -4.81 16.10 12.10
N ASN A 158 -5.91 15.35 12.13
CA ASN A 158 -6.02 14.08 12.85
C ASN A 158 -5.75 12.85 11.96
N LEU A 159 -5.46 13.05 10.68
CA LEU A 159 -4.97 11.98 9.80
C LEU A 159 -3.62 11.44 10.31
N VAL A 160 -3.28 10.21 9.91
CA VAL A 160 -1.98 9.60 10.19
C VAL A 160 -0.93 10.34 9.39
N ALA A 161 -0.10 11.11 10.09
CA ALA A 161 0.96 11.92 9.50
C ALA A 161 2.29 11.14 9.43
N SER A 162 2.98 11.32 8.32
CA SER A 162 4.39 11.00 8.15
C SER A 162 5.23 11.81 9.15
N PRO A 163 6.21 11.22 9.84
CA PRO A 163 7.05 11.93 10.79
C PRO A 163 7.99 12.90 10.06
N ARG A 164 8.40 13.98 10.73
CA ARG A 164 9.38 14.92 10.18
C ARG A 164 10.72 14.22 9.98
N LEU A 165 11.28 14.36 8.79
CA LEU A 165 12.67 13.99 8.52
C LEU A 165 13.61 15.16 8.85
N ASP A 166 13.19 16.37 8.47
CA ASP A 166 13.89 17.62 8.77
C ASP A 166 12.90 18.81 8.88
N ALA A 167 13.41 20.04 8.75
CA ALA A 167 12.60 21.25 8.84
C ALA A 167 11.49 21.33 7.77
N THR A 168 11.73 20.76 6.59
CA THR A 168 10.90 20.91 5.38
C THR A 168 10.40 19.60 4.79
N HIS A 169 10.99 18.45 5.16
CA HIS A 169 10.67 17.15 4.59
C HIS A 169 10.05 16.19 5.61
N TRP A 170 9.27 15.26 5.08
CA TRP A 170 8.60 14.18 5.81
C TRP A 170 9.20 12.86 5.36
N ARG A 171 9.31 11.91 6.30
CA ARG A 171 9.78 10.56 6.00
C ARG A 171 8.59 9.73 5.52
N SER A 172 8.71 9.11 4.35
CA SER A 172 7.77 8.10 3.83
C SER A 172 7.46 7.03 4.89
N ILE A 173 6.20 6.65 5.03
CA ILE A 173 5.75 5.61 5.97
C ILE A 173 4.91 4.52 5.29
N SER A 174 4.87 4.49 3.97
CA SER A 174 4.12 3.49 3.21
C SER A 174 4.92 3.02 2.01
N TRP A 175 4.43 1.95 1.36
CA TRP A 175 5.13 1.07 0.41
C TRP A 175 6.05 1.73 -0.61
N ARG A 176 5.80 2.99 -1.01
CA ARG A 176 6.69 3.70 -1.93
C ARG A 176 8.07 3.97 -1.34
N ASP A 177 8.26 3.89 -0.03
CA ASP A 177 9.57 4.07 0.65
C ASP A 177 10.43 5.22 0.07
N SER A 178 9.77 6.31 -0.31
CA SER A 178 10.39 7.42 -1.04
C SER A 178 9.61 8.69 -0.77
N ASN A 179 10.29 9.67 -0.18
CA ASN A 179 9.72 10.97 0.09
C ASN A 179 9.26 11.65 -1.22
N ALA A 180 10.08 11.54 -2.27
CA ALA A 180 9.72 12.03 -3.60
C ALA A 180 8.54 11.23 -4.17
N GLY A 181 8.49 9.92 -3.91
CA GLY A 181 7.38 9.03 -4.25
C GLY A 181 6.02 9.51 -3.75
N TYR A 182 5.94 10.15 -2.58
CA TYR A 182 4.72 10.81 -2.07
C TYR A 182 4.68 12.31 -2.34
N ALA A 183 5.44 12.80 -3.32
CA ALA A 183 5.58 14.22 -3.67
C ALA A 183 5.97 15.12 -2.48
N ASN A 184 6.68 14.56 -1.50
CA ASN A 184 7.03 15.15 -0.20
C ASN A 184 5.82 15.60 0.63
N GLY A 185 4.68 14.93 0.46
CA GLY A 185 3.49 15.14 1.29
C GLY A 185 3.69 14.71 2.74
N ARG A 186 2.84 15.25 3.61
CA ARG A 186 2.79 14.92 5.04
C ARG A 186 1.81 13.80 5.35
N PHE A 187 0.70 13.74 4.61
CA PHE A 187 -0.36 12.76 4.83
C PHE A 187 -0.46 11.91 3.57
N GLU A 188 0.02 10.68 3.65
CA GLU A 188 0.05 9.73 2.53
C GLU A 188 -1.35 9.18 2.28
N MET A 189 -1.77 9.16 1.01
CA MET A 189 -3.16 8.85 0.66
C MET A 189 -3.51 7.39 0.91
N ASP A 190 -2.64 6.48 0.52
CA ASP A 190 -2.85 5.05 0.70
C ASP A 190 -3.02 4.68 2.19
N ILE A 191 -2.22 5.23 3.10
CA ILE A 191 -2.43 5.06 4.55
C ILE A 191 -3.82 5.53 4.96
N ASN A 192 -4.18 6.76 4.57
CA ASN A 192 -5.29 7.47 5.18
C ASN A 192 -6.65 7.20 4.51
N ALA A 193 -6.67 6.92 3.21
CA ALA A 193 -7.88 6.75 2.43
C ALA A 193 -8.13 5.29 1.99
N ILE A 194 -7.10 4.43 2.06
CA ILE A 194 -7.22 3.01 1.71
C ILE A 194 -7.03 2.14 2.94
N TRP A 195 -5.85 2.22 3.58
CA TRP A 195 -5.43 1.27 4.60
C TRP A 195 -6.16 1.42 5.93
N ALA A 196 -6.22 2.63 6.49
CA ALA A 196 -6.90 2.88 7.76
C ALA A 196 -8.38 2.46 7.78
N PRO A 197 -9.24 2.83 6.79
CA PRO A 197 -10.62 2.34 6.77
C PRO A 197 -10.69 0.81 6.62
N ARG A 198 -9.86 0.21 5.75
CA ARG A 198 -9.84 -1.25 5.55
C ARG A 198 -9.40 -2.01 6.79
N ALA A 199 -8.43 -1.47 7.54
CA ALA A 199 -7.97 -2.07 8.78
C ALA A 199 -9.06 -2.03 9.86
N LEU A 200 -9.80 -0.91 9.99
CA LEU A 200 -10.92 -0.84 10.94
C LEU A 200 -12.08 -1.78 10.60
N GLU A 201 -12.46 -1.87 9.32
CA GLU A 201 -13.42 -2.90 8.85
C GLU A 201 -12.93 -4.31 9.21
N SER A 202 -11.64 -4.57 8.97
CA SER A 202 -11.01 -5.87 9.25
C SER A 202 -10.97 -6.17 10.75
N ILE A 203 -10.68 -5.20 11.61
CA ILE A 203 -10.77 -5.36 13.06
C ILE A 203 -12.21 -5.75 13.46
N SER A 204 -13.24 -5.13 12.87
CA SER A 204 -14.64 -5.50 13.16
C SER A 204 -14.94 -6.95 12.78
N GLN A 205 -14.42 -7.41 11.64
CA GLN A 205 -14.53 -8.80 11.20
C GLN A 205 -13.78 -9.77 12.13
N ILE A 206 -12.57 -9.40 12.54
CA ILE A 206 -11.76 -10.16 13.49
C ILE A 206 -12.50 -10.36 14.80
N VAL A 207 -13.04 -9.29 15.39
CA VAL A 207 -13.78 -9.36 16.67
C VAL A 207 -14.95 -10.34 16.58
N THR A 208 -15.71 -10.30 15.48
CA THR A 208 -16.82 -11.22 15.24
C THR A 208 -16.34 -12.67 15.07
N ALA A 209 -15.24 -12.86 14.34
CA ALA A 209 -14.66 -14.19 14.12
C ALA A 209 -14.02 -14.78 15.39
N LEU A 210 -13.44 -13.95 16.26
CA LEU A 210 -12.91 -14.37 17.57
C LEU A 210 -14.01 -14.93 18.47
N HIS A 211 -15.15 -14.24 18.55
CA HIS A 211 -16.31 -14.75 19.29
C HIS A 211 -16.79 -16.09 18.73
N THR A 212 -16.87 -16.22 17.41
CA THR A 212 -17.23 -17.49 16.74
C THR A 212 -16.21 -18.60 16.96
N ALA A 213 -14.94 -18.25 17.19
CA ALA A 213 -13.86 -19.18 17.50
C ALA A 213 -13.80 -19.54 19.00
N GLY A 214 -14.67 -19.00 19.84
CA GLY A 214 -14.77 -19.34 21.26
C GLY A 214 -14.00 -18.42 22.21
N PHE A 215 -13.56 -17.24 21.74
CA PHE A 215 -12.95 -16.23 22.61
C PHE A 215 -13.99 -15.25 23.14
N ASP A 216 -14.04 -15.08 24.46
CA ASP A 216 -14.87 -14.05 25.10
C ASP A 216 -14.10 -12.70 25.18
N PRO A 217 -14.67 -11.58 24.71
CA PRO A 217 -14.00 -10.28 24.75
C PRO A 217 -13.63 -9.79 26.16
N HIS A 218 -14.41 -10.11 27.20
CA HIS A 218 -14.08 -9.75 28.57
C HIS A 218 -12.89 -10.56 29.08
N GLU A 219 -12.81 -11.85 28.75
CA GLU A 219 -11.65 -12.69 29.07
C GLU A 219 -10.38 -12.20 28.36
N LEU A 220 -10.47 -11.84 27.07
CA LEU A 220 -9.33 -11.30 26.31
C LEU A 220 -8.78 -10.02 26.95
N VAL A 221 -9.66 -9.12 27.41
CA VAL A 221 -9.27 -7.86 28.05
C VAL A 221 -8.74 -8.09 29.46
N ALA A 222 -9.31 -9.04 30.22
CA ALA A 222 -8.81 -9.44 31.53
C ALA A 222 -7.41 -10.06 31.44
N ALA A 223 -7.16 -10.88 30.41
CA ALA A 223 -5.86 -11.50 30.14
C ALA A 223 -4.80 -10.50 29.66
N SER A 224 -5.22 -9.33 29.16
CA SER A 224 -4.33 -8.29 28.62
C SER A 224 -4.62 -6.92 29.22
N PRO A 225 -4.19 -6.63 30.48
CA PRO A 225 -4.49 -5.37 31.16
C PRO A 225 -4.05 -4.12 30.40
N SER A 226 -3.02 -4.19 29.55
CA SER A 226 -2.58 -3.09 28.69
C SER A 226 -3.67 -2.62 27.72
N LEU A 227 -4.55 -3.52 27.25
CA LEU A 227 -5.65 -3.18 26.35
C LEU A 227 -6.70 -2.27 26.99
N THR A 228 -6.82 -2.28 28.33
CA THR A 228 -7.83 -1.48 29.04
C THR A 228 -7.67 0.03 28.84
N LYS A 229 -6.47 0.46 28.41
CA LYS A 229 -6.09 1.86 28.19
C LYS A 229 -6.02 2.24 26.71
N THR A 230 -6.38 1.35 25.79
CA THR A 230 -6.28 1.60 24.35
C THR A 230 -7.66 1.80 23.72
N PRO A 231 -7.76 2.52 22.60
CA PRO A 231 -9.02 2.68 21.87
C PRO A 231 -9.62 1.36 21.38
N LEU A 232 -8.84 0.27 21.29
CA LEU A 232 -9.37 -1.05 20.95
C LEU A 232 -10.43 -1.52 21.95
N ARG A 233 -10.31 -1.17 23.23
CA ARG A 233 -11.35 -1.44 24.22
C ARG A 233 -12.68 -0.80 23.81
N ASP A 234 -12.66 0.47 23.41
CA ASP A 234 -13.86 1.19 22.99
C ASP A 234 -14.45 0.50 21.75
N LEU A 235 -13.62 0.06 20.80
CA LEU A 235 -14.08 -0.70 19.63
C LEU A 235 -14.70 -2.06 20.01
N LEU A 236 -14.16 -2.75 21.01
CA LEU A 236 -14.65 -4.05 21.47
C LEU A 236 -16.00 -3.96 22.20
N PHE A 237 -16.27 -2.86 22.90
CA PHE A 237 -17.44 -2.73 23.79
C PHE A 237 -18.43 -1.61 23.42
N ASP A 238 -18.12 -0.75 22.45
CA ASP A 238 -19.03 0.26 21.89
C ASP A 238 -19.16 0.09 20.36
N PRO A 239 -20.10 -0.77 19.91
CA PRO A 239 -20.34 -1.00 18.48
C PRO A 239 -20.75 0.26 17.73
N ALA A 240 -21.42 1.20 18.39
CA ALA A 240 -21.86 2.45 17.77
C ALA A 240 -20.67 3.38 17.51
N PHE A 241 -19.73 3.48 18.46
CA PHE A 241 -18.46 4.17 18.22
C PHE A 241 -17.66 3.50 17.10
N PHE A 242 -17.57 2.17 17.08
CA PHE A 242 -16.83 1.47 16.04
C PHE A 242 -17.42 1.73 14.64
N GLN A 243 -18.74 1.64 14.49
CA GLN A 243 -19.39 1.92 13.20
C GLN A 243 -19.16 3.38 12.75
N ARG A 244 -19.24 4.35 13.67
CA ARG A 244 -18.91 5.76 13.37
C ARG A 244 -17.44 5.93 12.99
N ALA A 245 -16.52 5.25 13.67
CA ALA A 245 -15.09 5.29 13.36
C ALA A 245 -14.82 4.81 11.93
N ILE A 246 -15.41 3.67 11.53
CA ILE A 246 -15.32 3.15 10.15
C ILE A 246 -15.88 4.16 9.15
N GLN A 247 -17.08 4.70 9.40
CA GLN A 247 -17.71 5.70 8.52
C GLN A 247 -16.86 6.97 8.37
N ASN A 248 -16.32 7.49 9.47
CA ASN A 248 -15.44 8.66 9.45
C ASN A 248 -14.21 8.39 8.57
N TRP A 249 -13.54 7.26 8.76
CA TRP A 249 -12.37 6.87 7.97
C TRP A 249 -12.67 6.61 6.49
N HIS A 250 -13.84 6.05 6.13
CA HIS A 250 -14.25 6.01 4.72
C HIS A 250 -14.36 7.40 4.11
N GLY A 251 -14.82 8.37 4.90
CA GLY A 251 -14.88 9.75 4.48
C GLY A 251 -13.52 10.37 4.19
N ALA A 252 -12.39 9.83 4.70
CA ALA A 252 -11.07 10.46 4.60
C ALA A 252 -10.63 10.73 3.15
N MET A 253 -11.05 9.87 2.21
CA MET A 253 -10.83 10.01 0.77
C MET A 253 -11.16 11.41 0.24
N ARG A 254 -12.20 12.07 0.78
CA ARG A 254 -12.66 13.40 0.35
C ARG A 254 -11.57 14.48 0.43
N HIS A 255 -10.59 14.33 1.33
CA HIS A 255 -9.49 15.28 1.47
C HIS A 255 -8.49 15.22 0.32
N PHE A 256 -8.46 14.09 -0.40
CA PHE A 256 -7.48 13.78 -1.44
C PHE A 256 -8.03 14.01 -2.86
N ILE A 257 -9.33 14.27 -3.02
CA ILE A 257 -9.93 14.46 -4.34
C ILE A 257 -9.43 15.76 -4.98
N VAL A 258 -8.98 15.65 -6.23
CA VAL A 258 -8.62 16.77 -7.11
C VAL A 258 -9.50 16.71 -8.33
N SER A 259 -10.22 17.79 -8.62
CA SER A 259 -11.04 17.93 -9.83
C SER A 259 -10.46 19.05 -10.70
N LEU A 260 -10.23 18.76 -11.98
CA LEU A 260 -9.66 19.67 -12.97
C LEU A 260 -10.56 19.78 -14.20
N THR A 261 -10.76 21.02 -14.65
CA THR A 261 -11.43 21.34 -15.91
C THR A 261 -10.47 21.14 -17.11
N PRO A 262 -10.99 20.93 -18.33
CA PRO A 262 -10.13 20.81 -19.52
C PRO A 262 -9.14 21.97 -19.72
N PRO A 263 -9.51 23.26 -19.52
CA PRO A 263 -8.54 24.37 -19.61
C PRO A 263 -7.40 24.28 -18.57
N GLU A 264 -7.70 23.84 -17.35
CA GLU A 264 -6.67 23.65 -16.31
C GLU A 264 -5.73 22.50 -16.67
N ILE A 265 -6.26 21.39 -17.19
CA ILE A 265 -5.48 20.26 -17.69
C ILE A 265 -4.53 20.72 -18.80
N GLN A 266 -5.07 21.39 -19.81
CA GLN A 266 -4.29 21.91 -20.95
C GLN A 266 -3.16 22.83 -20.49
N THR A 267 -3.46 23.76 -19.57
CA THR A 267 -2.47 24.70 -19.04
C THR A 267 -1.35 23.99 -18.28
N LYS A 268 -1.71 23.07 -17.38
CA LYS A 268 -0.75 22.36 -16.50
C LYS A 268 0.09 21.35 -17.29
N VAL A 269 -0.53 20.57 -18.17
CA VAL A 269 0.16 19.63 -19.05
C VAL A 269 1.10 20.38 -20.01
N ALA A 270 0.69 21.51 -20.57
CA ALA A 270 1.58 22.32 -21.41
C ALA A 270 2.80 22.81 -20.63
N ALA A 271 2.63 23.28 -19.39
CA ALA A 271 3.74 23.70 -18.53
C ALA A 271 4.71 22.53 -18.24
N LYS A 272 4.18 21.35 -17.91
CA LYS A 272 5.01 20.15 -17.70
C LYS A 272 5.78 19.77 -18.96
N LEU A 273 5.11 19.73 -20.11
CA LEU A 273 5.74 19.41 -21.39
C LEU A 273 6.86 20.40 -21.74
N GLN A 274 6.66 21.69 -21.47
CA GLN A 274 7.70 22.72 -21.66
C GLN A 274 8.93 22.52 -20.76
N TRP A 275 8.75 21.93 -19.57
CA TRP A 275 9.87 21.61 -18.67
C TRP A 275 10.67 20.36 -19.11
N LEU A 276 10.04 19.41 -19.83
CA LEU A 276 10.70 18.19 -20.30
C LEU A 276 11.78 18.45 -21.37
N PRO A 277 12.79 17.56 -21.53
CA PRO A 277 13.74 17.60 -22.63
C PRO A 277 13.05 17.63 -24.01
N ALA A 278 13.70 18.22 -25.01
CA ALA A 278 13.09 18.50 -26.32
C ALA A 278 12.52 17.25 -27.03
N GLU A 279 13.26 16.14 -27.01
CA GLU A 279 12.82 14.89 -27.65
C GLU A 279 11.61 14.26 -26.94
N GLU A 280 11.67 14.18 -25.60
CA GLU A 280 10.57 13.67 -24.78
C GLU A 280 9.32 14.55 -24.89
N ARG A 281 9.50 15.88 -24.90
CA ARG A 281 8.43 16.85 -25.13
C ARG A 281 7.75 16.63 -26.49
N ALA A 282 8.53 16.50 -27.56
CA ALA A 282 7.99 16.33 -28.90
C ALA A 282 7.17 15.04 -29.03
N TYR A 283 7.64 13.95 -28.45
CA TYR A 283 6.93 12.67 -28.41
C TYR A 283 5.59 12.78 -27.67
N TRP A 284 5.59 13.29 -26.44
CA TRP A 284 4.36 13.38 -25.64
C TRP A 284 3.36 14.40 -26.19
N GLN A 285 3.81 15.47 -26.84
CA GLN A 285 2.93 16.35 -27.61
C GLN A 285 2.26 15.62 -28.78
N GLY A 286 2.97 14.70 -29.43
CA GLY A 286 2.42 13.82 -30.46
C GLY A 286 1.32 12.91 -29.92
N VAL A 287 1.59 12.24 -28.80
CA VAL A 287 0.61 11.37 -28.12
C VAL A 287 -0.63 12.17 -27.69
N LEU A 288 -0.44 13.36 -27.11
CA LEU A 288 -1.55 14.21 -26.68
C LEU A 288 -2.46 14.59 -27.86
N ARG A 289 -1.88 15.00 -29.00
CA ARG A 289 -2.64 15.32 -30.22
C ARG A 289 -3.36 14.12 -30.82
N ALA A 290 -2.79 12.91 -30.69
CA ALA A 290 -3.38 11.70 -31.26
C ALA A 290 -4.52 11.12 -30.40
N THR A 291 -4.57 11.47 -29.12
CA THR A 291 -5.50 10.87 -28.16
C THR A 291 -6.59 11.82 -27.68
N ASP A 292 -6.41 13.13 -27.87
CA ASP A 292 -7.30 14.17 -27.32
C ASP A 292 -7.55 13.98 -25.81
N ALA A 293 -6.56 13.43 -25.11
CA ALA A 293 -6.70 13.03 -23.72
C ALA A 293 -6.95 14.22 -22.80
N ASP A 294 -6.73 15.47 -23.21
CA ASP A 294 -6.91 16.70 -22.42
C ASP A 294 -8.26 17.41 -22.63
N LYS A 295 -9.21 16.79 -23.34
CA LYS A 295 -10.50 17.43 -23.69
C LYS A 295 -11.62 17.23 -22.67
N SER A 296 -11.51 16.22 -21.81
CA SER A 296 -12.50 15.92 -20.77
C SER A 296 -12.04 16.37 -19.38
N PRO A 297 -12.97 16.65 -18.43
CA PRO A 297 -12.60 16.84 -17.03
C PRO A 297 -11.81 15.65 -16.48
N LEU A 298 -11.04 15.87 -15.42
CA LEU A 298 -10.32 14.83 -14.69
C LEU A 298 -10.64 14.98 -13.20
N GLU A 299 -11.07 13.91 -12.55
CA GLU A 299 -11.23 13.86 -11.10
C GLU A 299 -10.50 12.64 -10.59
N PHE A 300 -9.47 12.84 -9.77
CA PHE A 300 -8.59 11.78 -9.31
C PHE A 300 -8.24 11.94 -7.84
N ILE A 301 -7.74 10.86 -7.24
CA ILE A 301 -7.25 10.85 -5.86
C ILE A 301 -5.77 11.25 -5.86
N ALA A 302 -5.44 12.39 -5.24
CA ALA A 302 -4.06 12.85 -5.07
C ALA A 302 -3.21 11.87 -4.25
N ILE A 303 -1.92 11.78 -4.58
CA ILE A 303 -0.98 10.86 -3.92
C ILE A 303 -0.77 11.14 -2.43
N SER A 304 -0.92 12.39 -2.01
CA SER A 304 -0.72 12.84 -0.63
C SER A 304 -1.29 14.24 -0.39
N LEU A 305 -1.37 14.66 0.88
CA LEU A 305 -1.64 16.05 1.27
C LEU A 305 -0.36 16.71 1.80
N ASP A 306 -0.26 18.01 1.60
CA ASP A 306 0.80 18.82 2.20
C ASP A 306 0.58 19.09 3.70
N SER A 307 1.50 19.85 4.31
CA SER A 307 1.42 20.18 5.75
C SER A 307 0.20 21.00 6.17
N ALA A 308 -0.44 21.70 5.22
CA ALA A 308 -1.67 22.46 5.41
C ALA A 308 -2.93 21.63 5.11
N GLY A 309 -2.77 20.37 4.73
CA GLY A 309 -3.88 19.49 4.40
C GLY A 309 -4.45 19.67 3.01
N ARG A 310 -3.69 20.28 2.09
CA ARG A 310 -4.11 20.48 0.70
C ARG A 310 -3.60 19.32 -0.16
N PRO A 311 -4.40 18.79 -1.11
CA PRO A 311 -3.96 17.71 -1.98
C PRO A 311 -2.80 18.16 -2.88
N ILE A 312 -1.77 17.31 -2.99
CA ILE A 312 -0.68 17.48 -3.95
C ILE A 312 -1.09 16.75 -5.24
N PRO A 313 -1.40 17.47 -6.35
CA PRO A 313 -2.12 16.89 -7.48
C PRO A 313 -1.19 16.06 -8.38
N VAL A 314 -0.91 14.83 -7.94
CA VAL A 314 -0.20 13.79 -8.68
C VAL A 314 -1.15 12.62 -8.88
N VAL A 315 -1.49 12.32 -10.14
CA VAL A 315 -2.24 11.09 -10.48
C VAL A 315 -1.32 9.91 -10.21
N ASN A 316 -1.85 8.80 -9.69
CA ASN A 316 -1.03 7.69 -9.23
C ASN A 316 -1.79 6.36 -9.31
N THR A 317 -1.07 5.25 -9.25
CA THR A 317 -1.64 3.90 -9.35
C THR A 317 -2.18 3.35 -8.02
N ASP A 318 -1.92 4.00 -6.88
CA ASP A 318 -2.27 3.48 -5.54
C ASP A 318 -3.77 3.14 -5.37
N PRO A 319 -4.73 3.81 -6.02
CA PRO A 319 -6.14 3.39 -6.04
C PRO A 319 -6.36 1.94 -6.51
N ALA A 320 -5.42 1.35 -7.27
CA ALA A 320 -5.44 -0.07 -7.61
C ALA A 320 -5.40 -0.98 -6.37
N THR A 321 -4.76 -0.55 -5.29
CA THR A 321 -4.79 -1.26 -4.00
C THR A 321 -6.21 -1.30 -3.44
N TRP A 322 -6.92 -0.17 -3.44
CA TRP A 322 -8.33 -0.14 -3.02
C TRP A 322 -9.21 -1.02 -3.91
N LEU A 323 -9.02 -0.94 -5.23
CA LEU A 323 -9.73 -1.74 -6.23
C LEU A 323 -9.55 -3.26 -6.00
N PHE A 324 -8.33 -3.66 -5.63
CA PHE A 324 -7.99 -5.04 -5.29
C PHE A 324 -8.60 -5.50 -3.97
N LEU A 325 -8.66 -4.64 -2.95
CA LEU A 325 -9.10 -5.01 -1.61
C LEU A 325 -10.62 -5.06 -1.43
N ARG A 326 -11.37 -4.25 -2.19
CA ARG A 326 -12.83 -4.12 -2.04
C ARG A 326 -13.59 -5.39 -2.43
N ASP A 327 -14.84 -5.50 -1.96
CA ASP A 327 -15.76 -6.53 -2.46
C ASP A 327 -16.20 -6.17 -3.89
N GLY A 328 -15.94 -7.06 -4.84
CA GLY A 328 -16.40 -6.93 -6.23
C GLY A 328 -17.90 -7.20 -6.40
N ARG A 329 -18.56 -7.83 -5.41
CA ARG A 329 -20.01 -8.09 -5.44
C ARG A 329 -20.84 -6.88 -5.06
N ASP A 330 -20.25 -5.89 -4.41
CA ASP A 330 -20.90 -4.60 -4.19
C ASP A 330 -21.02 -3.85 -5.53
N THR A 331 -22.20 -3.97 -6.12
CA THR A 331 -22.57 -3.36 -7.40
C THR A 331 -23.49 -2.17 -7.22
N SER A 332 -23.47 -1.53 -6.04
CA SER A 332 -24.17 -0.27 -5.80
C SER A 332 -23.66 0.82 -6.74
N SER A 333 -24.53 1.77 -7.10
CA SER A 333 -24.20 2.83 -8.07
C SER A 333 -22.98 3.66 -7.65
N THR A 334 -22.86 3.98 -6.36
CA THR A 334 -21.69 4.68 -5.79
C THR A 334 -20.42 3.87 -5.99
N ALA A 335 -20.46 2.57 -5.65
CA ALA A 335 -19.28 1.72 -5.72
C ALA A 335 -18.83 1.50 -7.18
N LEU A 336 -19.77 1.39 -8.13
CA LEU A 336 -19.44 1.32 -9.56
C LEU A 336 -18.84 2.63 -10.07
N ALA A 337 -19.37 3.79 -9.63
CA ALA A 337 -18.87 5.10 -10.04
C ALA A 337 -17.43 5.34 -9.57
N GLU A 338 -17.10 4.96 -8.32
CA GLU A 338 -15.73 5.06 -7.78
C GLU A 338 -14.74 4.21 -8.57
N VAL A 339 -15.10 2.95 -8.89
CA VAL A 339 -14.26 2.07 -9.72
C VAL A 339 -14.07 2.66 -11.10
N THR A 340 -15.15 3.11 -11.74
CA THR A 340 -15.08 3.69 -13.07
C THR A 340 -14.20 4.93 -13.10
N ARG A 341 -14.25 5.81 -12.08
CA ARG A 341 -13.34 6.95 -11.95
C ARG A 341 -11.89 6.46 -11.92
N ASP A 342 -11.54 5.61 -10.96
CA ASP A 342 -10.15 5.20 -10.72
C ASP A 342 -9.55 4.44 -11.92
N VAL A 343 -10.33 3.54 -12.54
CA VAL A 343 -9.89 2.80 -13.74
C VAL A 343 -9.70 3.73 -14.93
N ARG A 344 -10.59 4.71 -15.12
CA ARG A 344 -10.45 5.70 -16.21
C ARG A 344 -9.25 6.60 -16.01
N ASP A 345 -8.93 7.00 -14.78
CA ASP A 345 -7.74 7.81 -14.50
C ASP A 345 -6.45 7.06 -14.82
N ILE A 346 -6.38 5.78 -14.41
CA ILE A 346 -5.26 4.90 -14.72
C ILE A 346 -5.11 4.70 -16.24
N LEU A 347 -6.22 4.47 -16.94
CA LEU A 347 -6.21 4.19 -18.39
C LEU A 347 -6.19 5.40 -19.30
N ARG A 348 -6.39 6.59 -18.76
CA ARG A 348 -6.28 7.81 -19.54
C ARG A 348 -4.84 7.94 -20.06
N PRO A 349 -4.64 8.24 -21.37
CA PRO A 349 -3.30 8.31 -21.93
C PRO A 349 -2.41 9.34 -21.23
N TYR A 350 -1.16 8.96 -20.97
CA TYR A 350 -0.11 9.90 -20.58
C TYR A 350 0.15 10.89 -21.75
N PRO A 351 0.35 12.21 -21.51
CA PRO A 351 0.68 12.87 -20.24
C PRO A 351 -0.50 13.36 -19.39
N VAL A 352 -1.74 12.93 -19.66
CA VAL A 352 -2.92 13.37 -18.89
C VAL A 352 -3.27 12.39 -17.77
N GLY A 353 -3.30 11.09 -18.07
CA GLY A 353 -3.43 10.01 -17.07
C GLY A 353 -2.11 9.28 -16.88
N LEU A 354 -2.17 7.95 -16.69
CA LEU A 354 -1.01 7.12 -16.41
C LEU A 354 -0.64 6.15 -17.54
N PHE A 355 -1.56 5.88 -18.47
CA PHE A 355 -1.39 4.78 -19.41
C PHE A 355 -0.48 5.14 -20.58
N VAL A 356 0.53 4.29 -20.80
CA VAL A 356 1.42 4.36 -21.95
C VAL A 356 1.28 3.08 -22.78
N GLY A 357 0.89 3.25 -24.04
CA GLY A 357 0.77 2.13 -24.97
C GLY A 357 2.09 1.36 -25.12
N ARG A 358 2.02 0.03 -25.15
CA ARG A 358 3.18 -0.89 -25.24
C ARG A 358 4.17 -0.80 -24.07
N LEU A 359 3.79 -0.15 -22.97
CA LEU A 359 4.60 -0.05 -21.77
C LEU A 359 3.82 -0.48 -20.54
N GLY A 360 2.60 0.07 -20.36
CA GLY A 360 1.79 -0.10 -19.16
C GLY A 360 1.52 1.24 -18.45
N PRO A 361 0.83 1.19 -17.29
CA PRO A 361 0.54 2.38 -16.49
C PRO A 361 1.76 2.83 -15.70
N LEU A 362 2.14 4.10 -15.84
CA LEU A 362 3.17 4.73 -15.02
C LEU A 362 2.67 4.88 -13.57
N VAL A 363 3.54 4.71 -12.58
CA VAL A 363 3.15 4.76 -11.15
C VAL A 363 2.68 6.14 -10.68
N ALA A 364 3.01 7.19 -11.43
CA ALA A 364 2.68 8.57 -11.11
C ALA A 364 2.59 9.45 -12.37
N ASN A 365 1.85 10.56 -12.28
CA ASN A 365 1.87 11.66 -13.22
C ASN A 365 1.84 12.99 -12.45
N ASP A 366 2.93 13.74 -12.53
CA ASP A 366 3.16 14.98 -11.80
C ASP A 366 2.80 16.25 -12.60
N ALA A 367 2.15 16.12 -13.76
CA ALA A 367 1.87 17.24 -14.67
C ALA A 367 1.07 18.38 -14.02
N TYR A 368 0.27 18.07 -12.99
CA TYR A 368 -0.58 19.05 -12.30
C TYR A 368 0.05 19.66 -11.05
N ALA A 369 1.16 19.08 -10.58
CA ALA A 369 1.93 19.46 -9.41
C ALA A 369 2.85 20.67 -9.68
N PRO A 370 3.31 21.38 -8.64
CA PRO A 370 4.24 22.50 -8.82
C PRO A 370 5.64 22.02 -9.25
N PRO A 371 6.47 22.90 -9.86
CA PRO A 371 7.82 22.56 -10.33
C PRO A 371 8.75 21.93 -9.29
N SER A 372 8.55 22.23 -8.00
CA SER A 372 9.31 21.58 -6.91
C SER A 372 9.11 20.06 -6.87
N VAL A 373 7.92 19.56 -7.21
CA VAL A 373 7.63 18.13 -7.30
C VAL A 373 8.29 17.52 -8.54
N TRP A 374 8.31 18.24 -9.67
CA TRP A 374 9.01 17.80 -10.88
C TRP A 374 10.51 17.62 -10.64
N GLU A 375 11.12 18.57 -9.93
CA GLU A 375 12.52 18.51 -9.55
C GLU A 375 12.81 17.40 -8.52
N ALA A 376 11.88 17.11 -7.61
CA ALA A 376 12.01 15.99 -6.68
C ALA A 376 12.04 14.65 -7.44
N PHE A 377 11.08 14.41 -8.33
CA PHE A 377 11.05 13.20 -9.17
C PHE A 377 12.20 13.10 -10.16
N ARG A 378 12.79 14.23 -10.57
CA ARG A 378 14.01 14.23 -11.40
C ARG A 378 15.24 13.75 -10.62
N ARG A 379 15.29 14.00 -9.31
CA ARG A 379 16.41 13.63 -8.43
C ARG A 379 16.28 12.22 -7.88
N ASP A 380 15.06 11.77 -7.64
CA ASP A 380 14.73 10.40 -7.21
C ASP A 380 13.70 9.81 -8.19
N THR A 381 14.19 8.93 -9.06
CA THR A 381 13.38 8.37 -10.13
C THR A 381 12.56 7.15 -9.71
N TYR A 382 12.76 6.60 -8.50
CA TYR A 382 12.26 5.27 -8.11
C TYR A 382 10.73 5.14 -8.23
N HIS A 383 10.01 6.19 -7.85
CA HIS A 383 8.55 6.28 -7.94
C HIS A 383 8.09 7.41 -8.88
N SER A 384 8.93 7.76 -9.86
CA SER A 384 8.68 8.91 -10.74
C SER A 384 7.69 8.59 -11.87
N PRO A 385 7.18 9.62 -12.58
CA PRO A 385 6.37 9.48 -13.79
C PRO A 385 7.08 8.85 -15.01
N ARG A 386 8.13 8.06 -14.80
CA ARG A 386 8.82 7.26 -15.81
C ARG A 386 8.81 5.78 -15.50
N VAL A 387 8.39 5.40 -14.29
CA VAL A 387 8.45 4.02 -13.82
C VAL A 387 7.10 3.35 -13.96
N VAL A 388 7.11 2.13 -14.46
CA VAL A 388 6.03 1.16 -14.29
C VAL A 388 6.49 0.12 -13.28
N TRP A 389 5.61 -0.21 -12.34
CA TRP A 389 5.89 -1.16 -11.27
C TRP A 389 5.02 -2.41 -11.42
N GLY A 390 5.64 -3.58 -11.49
CA GLY A 390 4.96 -4.87 -11.65
C GLY A 390 3.93 -5.18 -10.57
N ARG A 391 4.22 -4.88 -9.30
CA ARG A 391 3.24 -4.84 -8.18
C ARG A 391 1.97 -4.09 -8.55
N GLU A 392 2.08 -2.84 -9.01
CA GLU A 392 0.93 -2.00 -9.35
C GLU A 392 0.15 -2.57 -10.53
N VAL A 393 0.85 -3.07 -11.55
CA VAL A 393 0.23 -3.78 -12.68
C VAL A 393 -0.57 -4.99 -12.18
N ASN A 394 -0.01 -5.79 -11.28
CA ASN A 394 -0.69 -6.96 -10.74
C ASN A 394 -1.90 -6.59 -9.89
N LEU A 395 -1.83 -5.51 -9.11
CA LEU A 395 -2.97 -4.98 -8.36
C LEU A 395 -4.08 -4.49 -9.28
N ILE A 396 -3.74 -3.80 -10.38
CA ILE A 396 -4.73 -3.36 -11.38
C ILE A 396 -5.41 -4.58 -12.01
N LEU A 397 -4.64 -5.57 -12.47
CA LEU A 397 -5.17 -6.75 -13.13
C LEU A 397 -6.03 -7.61 -12.19
N LEU A 398 -5.58 -7.86 -10.96
CA LEU A 398 -6.35 -8.59 -9.95
C LEU A 398 -7.59 -7.81 -9.48
N GLY A 399 -7.47 -6.50 -9.33
CA GLY A 399 -8.57 -5.62 -8.98
C GLY A 399 -9.67 -5.61 -10.04
N LEU A 400 -9.30 -5.44 -11.32
CA LEU A 400 -10.24 -5.53 -12.44
C LEU A 400 -10.88 -6.92 -12.53
N ALA A 401 -10.09 -7.98 -12.34
CA ALA A 401 -10.59 -9.36 -12.31
C ALA A 401 -11.61 -9.59 -11.19
N ASN A 402 -11.37 -9.02 -10.00
CA ASN A 402 -12.29 -9.05 -8.87
C ASN A 402 -13.61 -8.34 -9.19
N GLN A 403 -13.55 -7.15 -9.81
CA GLN A 403 -14.75 -6.42 -10.23
C GLN A 403 -15.56 -7.17 -11.29
N ILE A 404 -14.89 -7.76 -12.29
CA ILE A 404 -15.55 -8.55 -13.33
C ILE A 404 -16.24 -9.77 -12.68
N SER A 405 -15.51 -10.52 -11.86
CA SER A 405 -16.03 -11.73 -11.21
C SER A 405 -17.25 -11.44 -10.35
N GLY A 406 -17.20 -10.37 -9.54
CA GLY A 406 -18.30 -10.00 -8.66
C GLY A 406 -19.55 -9.47 -9.37
N ALA A 407 -19.41 -8.97 -10.60
CA ALA A 407 -20.52 -8.48 -11.42
C ALA A 407 -21.05 -9.50 -12.44
N THR A 408 -20.51 -10.74 -12.47
CA THR A 408 -20.91 -11.79 -13.42
C THR A 408 -21.34 -13.09 -12.75
N ASP A 409 -22.13 -13.91 -13.46
CA ASP A 409 -22.42 -15.29 -13.09
C ASP A 409 -21.26 -16.25 -13.43
N ASN A 410 -21.40 -17.53 -13.06
CA ASN A 410 -20.38 -18.56 -13.36
C ASN A 410 -20.14 -18.80 -14.86
N ALA A 411 -21.02 -18.33 -15.74
CA ALA A 411 -20.86 -18.39 -17.19
C ALA A 411 -20.23 -17.10 -17.75
N GLY A 412 -19.83 -16.16 -16.89
CA GLY A 412 -19.23 -14.89 -17.27
C GLY A 412 -20.23 -13.87 -17.83
N ARG A 413 -21.54 -14.07 -17.61
CA ARG A 413 -22.58 -13.13 -18.05
C ARG A 413 -22.87 -12.11 -16.94
N PRO A 414 -23.12 -10.83 -17.26
CA PRO A 414 -23.48 -9.83 -16.25
C PRO A 414 -24.67 -10.29 -15.39
N LEU A 415 -24.60 -10.09 -14.07
CA LEU A 415 -25.67 -10.48 -13.13
C LEU A 415 -27.00 -9.75 -13.39
N SER A 416 -26.95 -8.59 -14.04
CA SER A 416 -28.12 -7.87 -14.52
C SER A 416 -27.82 -7.12 -15.83
N PRO A 417 -28.83 -6.77 -16.65
CA PRO A 417 -28.64 -5.98 -17.86
C PRO A 417 -27.95 -4.63 -17.62
N GLY A 418 -28.18 -4.01 -16.45
CA GLY A 418 -27.56 -2.73 -16.07
C GLY A 418 -26.06 -2.80 -15.84
N LEU A 419 -25.51 -4.00 -15.61
CA LEU A 419 -24.07 -4.22 -15.40
C LEU A 419 -23.31 -4.51 -16.69
N ALA A 420 -24.00 -4.66 -17.84
CA ALA A 420 -23.36 -5.08 -19.08
C ALA A 420 -22.28 -4.10 -19.57
N SER A 421 -22.56 -2.79 -19.53
CA SER A 421 -21.59 -1.74 -19.90
C SER A 421 -20.40 -1.72 -18.95
N TYR A 422 -20.66 -1.78 -17.63
CA TYR A 422 -19.61 -1.82 -16.61
C TYR A 422 -18.69 -3.02 -16.79
N VAL A 423 -19.23 -4.23 -16.91
CA VAL A 423 -18.44 -5.46 -17.13
C VAL A 423 -17.61 -5.37 -18.42
N THR A 424 -18.17 -4.78 -19.47
CA THR A 424 -17.47 -4.59 -20.74
C THR A 424 -16.29 -3.63 -20.57
N GLU A 425 -16.52 -2.48 -19.93
CA GLU A 425 -15.48 -1.48 -19.65
C GLU A 425 -14.34 -2.06 -18.80
N MET A 426 -14.65 -2.82 -17.74
CA MET A 426 -13.63 -3.46 -16.90
C MET A 426 -12.84 -4.53 -17.65
N ARG A 427 -13.49 -5.30 -18.56
CA ARG A 427 -12.81 -6.29 -19.41
C ARG A 427 -11.90 -5.63 -20.44
N ASP A 428 -12.35 -4.54 -21.06
CA ASP A 428 -11.54 -3.75 -21.99
C ASP A 428 -10.33 -3.17 -21.28
N ALA A 429 -10.54 -2.60 -20.10
CA ALA A 429 -9.47 -2.08 -19.25
C ALA A 429 -8.41 -3.13 -18.95
N LEU A 430 -8.84 -4.32 -18.51
CA LEU A 430 -7.96 -5.42 -18.16
C LEU A 430 -7.15 -5.89 -19.39
N ARG A 431 -7.82 -6.08 -20.53
CA ARG A 431 -7.14 -6.44 -21.79
C ARG A 431 -6.13 -5.40 -22.22
N GLN A 432 -6.46 -4.12 -22.09
CA GLN A 432 -5.60 -3.01 -22.50
C GLN A 432 -4.33 -2.93 -21.65
N VAL A 433 -4.45 -3.05 -20.32
CA VAL A 433 -3.29 -3.12 -19.42
C VAL A 433 -2.43 -4.33 -19.77
N ASN A 434 -3.03 -5.52 -19.82
CA ASN A 434 -2.27 -6.75 -20.06
C ASN A 434 -1.56 -6.70 -21.42
N ALA A 435 -2.24 -6.28 -22.48
CA ALA A 435 -1.64 -6.19 -23.81
C ALA A 435 -0.49 -5.17 -23.88
N ALA A 436 -0.60 -4.03 -23.18
CA ALA A 436 0.48 -3.04 -23.15
C ALA A 436 1.72 -3.56 -22.42
N VAL A 437 1.52 -4.23 -21.29
CA VAL A 437 2.61 -4.80 -20.49
C VAL A 437 3.25 -6.00 -21.19
N GLU A 438 2.47 -6.87 -21.83
CA GLU A 438 2.97 -7.94 -22.71
C GLU A 438 3.82 -7.37 -23.86
N ALA A 439 3.31 -6.34 -24.54
CA ALA A 439 4.00 -5.69 -25.65
C ALA A 439 5.28 -4.95 -25.23
N SER A 440 5.46 -4.68 -23.92
CA SER A 440 6.70 -4.11 -23.39
C SER A 440 7.86 -5.10 -23.37
N GLY A 441 7.56 -6.41 -23.31
CA GLY A 441 8.54 -7.47 -23.09
C GLY A 441 9.11 -7.54 -21.67
N LEU A 442 8.57 -6.74 -20.73
CA LEU A 442 9.11 -6.57 -19.38
C LEU A 442 8.13 -6.99 -18.26
N LYS A 443 7.05 -7.70 -18.59
CA LYS A 443 5.97 -8.09 -17.66
C LYS A 443 6.41 -8.85 -16.41
N HIS A 444 7.54 -9.56 -16.49
CA HIS A 444 8.10 -10.35 -15.39
C HIS A 444 9.16 -9.60 -14.58
N ASN A 445 9.45 -8.35 -14.94
CA ASN A 445 10.39 -7.52 -14.20
C ASN A 445 9.65 -6.85 -13.05
N GLU A 446 10.38 -6.55 -11.98
CA GLU A 446 9.82 -5.77 -10.87
C GLU A 446 9.47 -4.36 -11.34
N LEU A 447 10.40 -3.74 -12.08
CA LEU A 447 10.36 -2.35 -12.49
C LEU A 447 10.83 -2.24 -13.94
N TRP A 448 10.14 -1.38 -14.68
CA TRP A 448 10.60 -0.94 -15.98
C TRP A 448 10.31 0.53 -16.22
N SER A 449 10.97 1.07 -17.23
CA SER A 449 10.88 2.47 -17.62
C SER A 449 10.84 2.55 -19.15
N TYR A 450 10.96 3.75 -19.68
CA TYR A 450 11.07 3.98 -21.10
C TYR A 450 12.21 4.95 -21.43
N GLU A 451 12.72 4.81 -22.64
CA GLU A 451 13.53 5.81 -23.32
C GLU A 451 12.78 6.28 -24.56
N ILE A 452 12.97 7.56 -24.92
CA ILE A 452 12.48 8.08 -26.20
C ILE A 452 13.71 8.33 -27.05
N SER A 453 13.78 7.65 -28.19
CA SER A 453 14.90 7.76 -29.13
C SER A 453 14.40 7.68 -30.57
N GLY A 454 14.76 8.66 -31.39
CA GLY A 454 14.34 8.73 -32.79
C GLY A 454 12.83 8.89 -32.94
N GLY A 455 12.20 9.60 -32.00
CA GLY A 455 10.75 9.82 -31.98
C GLY A 455 9.89 8.59 -31.61
N ALA A 456 10.52 7.51 -31.12
CA ALA A 456 9.82 6.30 -30.68
C ALA A 456 10.10 6.02 -29.20
N LEU A 457 9.08 5.54 -28.49
CA LEU A 457 9.20 5.05 -27.12
C LEU A 457 9.70 3.61 -27.13
N ARG A 458 10.74 3.34 -26.34
CA ARG A 458 11.34 2.03 -26.15
C ARG A 458 11.26 1.64 -24.68
N PRO A 459 10.54 0.55 -24.34
CA PRO A 459 10.60 -0.02 -23.00
C PRO A 459 12.02 -0.43 -22.64
N ILE A 460 12.45 -0.10 -21.43
CA ILE A 460 13.75 -0.48 -20.88
C ILE A 460 13.59 -1.02 -19.46
N ARG A 461 14.47 -1.92 -19.04
CA ARG A 461 14.53 -2.34 -17.64
C ARG A 461 14.89 -1.15 -16.76
N TYR A 462 14.26 -1.02 -15.60
CA TYR A 462 14.65 -0.02 -14.61
C TYR A 462 15.86 -0.53 -13.82
N GLY A 463 16.92 0.28 -13.76
CA GLY A 463 18.15 -0.06 -13.03
C GLY A 463 18.98 -1.20 -13.65
N ALA A 464 20.11 -1.50 -13.01
CA ALA A 464 21.09 -2.51 -13.45
C ALA A 464 21.09 -3.80 -12.60
N SER A 465 20.28 -3.89 -11.54
CA SER A 465 20.27 -5.05 -10.66
C SER A 465 19.38 -6.17 -11.19
N THR A 466 19.76 -7.40 -10.88
CA THR A 466 19.07 -8.65 -11.24
C THR A 466 17.93 -8.98 -10.28
N ASP A 467 17.45 -8.02 -9.49
CA ASP A 467 16.66 -8.32 -8.31
C ASP A 467 15.31 -8.95 -8.68
N VAL A 468 15.14 -10.20 -8.25
CA VAL A 468 13.85 -10.88 -8.20
C VAL A 468 13.28 -10.53 -6.84
N GLN A 469 12.28 -9.66 -6.82
CA GLN A 469 11.51 -9.37 -5.62
C GLN A 469 10.32 -10.31 -5.48
N LEU A 470 9.77 -10.35 -4.27
CA LEU A 470 8.59 -11.17 -3.95
C LEU A 470 7.38 -10.83 -4.85
N TRP A 471 7.31 -9.63 -5.42
CA TRP A 471 6.23 -9.24 -6.34
C TRP A 471 6.31 -9.96 -7.69
N ASN A 472 7.49 -10.38 -8.14
CA ASN A 472 7.64 -11.09 -9.41
C ASN A 472 6.85 -12.41 -9.42
N VAL A 473 6.66 -13.06 -8.26
CA VAL A 473 5.87 -14.30 -8.19
C VAL A 473 4.36 -14.06 -8.17
N THR A 474 3.90 -12.83 -7.92
CA THR A 474 2.46 -12.51 -7.90
C THR A 474 1.82 -12.50 -9.29
N ASP A 475 2.64 -12.40 -10.34
CA ASP A 475 2.22 -12.60 -11.72
C ASP A 475 1.63 -14.01 -11.95
N LEU A 476 2.09 -15.03 -11.21
CA LEU A 476 1.49 -16.37 -11.29
C LEU A 476 0.02 -16.36 -10.83
N ALA A 477 -0.29 -15.59 -9.78
CA ALA A 477 -1.67 -15.44 -9.31
C ALA A 477 -2.52 -14.69 -10.32
N VAL A 478 -1.96 -13.64 -10.94
CA VAL A 478 -2.60 -12.92 -12.06
C VAL A 478 -2.93 -13.89 -13.18
N GLN A 479 -1.94 -14.61 -13.72
CA GLN A 479 -2.15 -15.55 -14.83
C GLN A 479 -3.20 -16.60 -14.52
N PHE A 480 -3.20 -17.15 -13.29
CA PHE A 480 -4.21 -18.10 -12.85
C PHE A 480 -5.62 -17.51 -12.84
N VAL A 481 -5.79 -16.30 -12.30
CA VAL A 481 -7.08 -15.60 -12.25
C VAL A 481 -7.57 -15.24 -13.66
N LEU A 482 -6.70 -14.70 -14.51
CA LEU A 482 -7.08 -14.31 -15.88
C LEU A 482 -7.49 -15.53 -16.72
N LYS A 483 -6.82 -16.67 -16.55
CA LYS A 483 -7.21 -17.94 -17.18
C LYS A 483 -8.58 -18.41 -16.73
N LYS A 484 -8.90 -18.29 -15.43
CA LYS A 484 -10.25 -18.63 -14.92
C LYS A 484 -11.35 -17.72 -15.46
N LEU A 485 -11.04 -16.46 -15.75
CA LEU A 485 -11.98 -15.50 -16.34
C LEU A 485 -12.21 -15.69 -17.84
N GLY A 486 -11.48 -16.59 -18.50
CA GLY A 486 -11.57 -16.80 -19.95
C GLY A 486 -11.08 -15.59 -20.76
N VAL A 487 -10.17 -14.79 -20.18
CA VAL A 487 -9.51 -13.69 -20.90
C VAL A 487 -8.38 -14.22 -21.81
N TYR A 488 -7.96 -15.48 -21.60
CA TYR A 488 -6.95 -16.21 -22.37
C TYR A 488 -7.30 -17.68 -22.56
#